data_AF-A0A257W0Q1-F1
#
_entry.id   AF-A0A257W0Q1-F1
#
_cell.length_a   1.000
_cell.length_b   1.000
_cell.length_c   1.000
_cell.angle_alpha   90.00
_cell.angle_beta   90.00
_cell.angle_gamma   90.00
#
_symmetry.space_group_name_H-M   'P 1'
#
loop_
_entity.id
_entity.type
_entity.pdbx_description
1 polymer ?
#
loop_
_entity_poly.entity_id
_entity_poly.type
_entity_poly.pdbx_seq_one_letter_code
_entity_poly.pdbx_strand_id
1 'polypeptide(L)' 'EVTAAEKFLPPDIIQQYRRTVQAFGADALAAVENKVCTSCYVQITSQKLVELRTGKIMFCTCGRLMYLPDGE' A
#
# COMPACT_ATOMS: atom_id res chain seq x y z
N GLU A 1 -18.31 -5.32 2.41
CA GLU A 1 -17.55 -6.08 3.43
C GLU A 1 -16.06 -6.07 3.08
N VAL A 2 -15.21 -5.52 3.95
CA VAL A 2 -13.76 -5.35 3.70
C VAL A 2 -12.98 -6.69 3.88
N THR A 3 -13.62 -7.66 4.54
CA THR A 3 -13.04 -8.94 4.97
C THR A 3 -12.67 -9.89 3.82
N ALA A 4 -13.26 -9.74 2.64
CA ALA A 4 -12.96 -10.61 1.50
C ALA A 4 -11.63 -10.26 0.82
N ALA A 5 -11.28 -8.96 0.77
CA ALA A 5 -10.05 -8.49 0.15
C ALA A 5 -8.80 -8.85 0.97
N GLU A 6 -8.92 -8.87 2.31
CA GLU A 6 -7.83 -9.26 3.20
C GLU A 6 -7.36 -10.71 2.96
N LYS A 7 -8.21 -11.60 2.44
CA LYS A 7 -7.85 -13.02 2.20
C LYS A 7 -6.78 -13.20 1.12
N PHE A 8 -6.58 -12.21 0.25
CA PHE A 8 -5.54 -12.23 -0.78
C PHE A 8 -4.19 -11.74 -0.24
N LEU A 9 -4.16 -11.17 0.97
CA LEU A 9 -2.94 -10.71 1.58
C LEU A 9 -2.24 -11.88 2.28
N PRO A 10 -0.90 -12.02 2.13
CA PRO A 10 -0.13 -12.98 2.90
C PRO A 10 -0.29 -12.72 4.42
N PRO A 11 -0.22 -13.75 5.28
CA PRO A 11 -0.39 -13.60 6.72
C PRO A 11 0.60 -12.63 7.37
N ASP A 12 1.81 -12.54 6.82
CA ASP A 12 2.86 -11.61 7.24
C ASP A 12 2.45 -10.13 7.02
N ILE A 13 1.78 -9.87 5.89
CA ILE A 13 1.31 -8.55 5.48
C ILE A 13 -0.01 -8.19 6.17
N ILE A 14 -0.86 -9.17 6.47
CA ILE A 14 -2.18 -8.96 7.10
C ILE A 14 -2.04 -8.30 8.47
N GLN A 15 -1.02 -8.67 9.26
CA GLN A 15 -0.78 -8.09 10.57
C GLN A 15 -0.38 -6.62 10.46
N GLN A 16 0.51 -6.31 9.50
CA GLN A 16 0.93 -4.94 9.23
C GLN A 16 -0.24 -4.09 8.71
N TYR A 17 -1.01 -4.62 7.76
CA TYR A 17 -2.18 -3.96 7.20
C TYR A 17 -3.22 -3.64 8.28
N ARG A 18 -3.54 -4.59 9.16
CA ARG A 18 -4.46 -4.35 10.29
C ARG A 18 -4.00 -3.25 11.21
N ARG A 19 -2.70 -3.15 11.47
CA ARG A 19 -2.14 -2.05 12.28
C ARG A 19 -2.31 -0.71 11.56
N THR A 20 -2.02 -0.67 10.26
CA THR A 20 -2.21 0.52 9.43
C THR A 20 -3.68 0.95 9.38
N VAL A 21 -4.62 0.02 9.17
CA VAL A 21 -6.07 0.32 9.17
C VAL A 21 -6.54 0.81 10.53
N GLN A 22 -6.03 0.24 11.63
CA GLN A 22 -6.37 0.74 12.97
C GLN A 22 -5.82 2.15 13.23
N ALA A 23 -4.64 2.48 12.69
CA ALA A 23 -4.01 3.79 12.88
C ALA A 23 -4.58 4.89 11.97
N PHE A 24 -4.86 4.56 10.70
CA PHE A 24 -5.24 5.53 9.67
C PHE A 24 -6.70 5.40 9.17
N GLY A 25 -7.40 4.33 9.54
CA GLY A 25 -8.79 4.10 9.15
C GLY A 25 -8.96 3.99 7.64
N ALA A 26 -9.81 4.85 7.07
CA ALA A 26 -10.07 4.92 5.63
C ALA A 26 -8.84 5.35 4.81
N ASP A 27 -7.87 6.03 5.44
CA ASP A 27 -6.65 6.54 4.80
C ASP A 27 -5.47 5.56 4.89
N ALA A 28 -5.75 4.28 5.18
CA ALA A 28 -4.75 3.23 5.32
C ALA A 28 -4.10 2.80 3.99
N LEU A 29 -4.76 3.10 2.88
CA LEU A 29 -4.34 2.81 1.52
C LEU A 29 -3.90 4.11 0.84
N ALA A 30 -2.79 4.07 0.13
CA ALA A 30 -2.26 5.21 -0.61
C ALA A 30 -1.95 4.81 -2.05
N ALA A 31 -2.46 5.58 -3.00
CA ALA A 31 -2.06 5.43 -4.39
C ALA A 31 -0.60 5.88 -4.55
N VAL A 32 0.10 5.24 -5.49
CA VAL A 32 1.41 5.71 -5.94
C VAL A 32 1.24 6.28 -7.34
N GLU A 33 1.47 7.58 -7.47
CA GLU A 33 1.43 8.31 -8.74
C GLU A 33 2.81 8.92 -9.00
N ASN A 34 3.34 8.78 -10.22
CA ASN A 34 4.65 9.37 -10.58
C ASN A 34 5.80 9.06 -9.59
N LYS A 35 5.80 7.85 -9.01
CA LYS A 35 6.74 7.42 -7.94
C LYS A 35 6.60 8.18 -6.62
N VAL A 36 5.46 8.80 -6.36
CA VAL A 36 5.17 9.55 -5.15
C VAL A 36 3.96 8.94 -4.46
N CYS A 37 4.06 8.75 -3.14
CA CYS A 37 2.93 8.33 -2.34
C CYS A 37 1.94 9.49 -2.18
N THR A 38 0.68 9.32 -2.59
CA THR A 38 -0.31 10.41 -2.60
C THR A 38 -0.73 10.88 -1.20
N SER A 39 -0.50 10.09 -0.14
CA SER A 39 -0.86 10.54 1.22
C SER A 39 0.25 11.27 1.99
N CYS A 40 1.53 10.98 1.73
CA CYS A 40 2.64 11.65 2.42
C CYS A 40 3.51 12.50 1.48
N TYR A 41 3.24 12.46 0.17
CA TYR A 41 3.95 13.19 -0.87
C TYR A 41 5.46 12.90 -0.90
N VAL A 42 5.88 11.77 -0.34
CA VAL A 42 7.27 11.32 -0.35
C VAL A 42 7.50 10.44 -1.58
N GLN A 43 8.61 10.69 -2.25
CA GLN A 43 9.07 9.87 -3.36
C GLN A 43 9.52 8.49 -2.88
N ILE A 44 9.01 7.44 -3.51
CA ILE A 44 9.39 6.06 -3.22
C ILE A 44 10.63 5.65 -4.02
N THR A 45 11.36 4.66 -3.52
CA THR A 45 12.52 4.13 -4.25
C THR A 45 12.10 3.40 -5.53
N SER A 46 12.94 3.45 -6.56
CA SER A 46 12.69 2.74 -7.82
C SER A 46 12.48 1.24 -7.63
N GLN A 47 13.15 0.62 -6.65
CA GLN A 47 12.94 -0.78 -6.28
C GLN A 47 11.50 -1.04 -5.81
N LYS A 48 10.97 -0.22 -4.90
CA LYS A 48 9.58 -0.34 -4.42
C LYS A 48 8.57 -0.20 -5.55
N LEU A 49 8.83 0.73 -6.49
CA LEU A 49 7.97 0.91 -7.67
C LEU A 49 7.97 -0.34 -8.56
N VAL A 50 9.15 -0.92 -8.82
CA VAL A 50 9.25 -2.16 -9.60
C VAL A 50 8.51 -3.28 -8.90
N GLU A 51 8.72 -3.47 -7.59
CA GLU A 51 8.01 -4.51 -6.82
C GLU A 51 6.49 -4.35 -6.85
N LEU A 52 5.99 -3.12 -6.71
CA LEU A 52 4.56 -2.80 -6.86
C LEU A 52 4.03 -3.18 -8.24
N ARG A 53 4.78 -2.88 -9.31
CA ARG A 53 4.42 -3.26 -10.69
C ARG A 53 4.43 -4.77 -10.90
N THR A 54 5.28 -5.51 -10.19
CA THR A 54 5.27 -6.98 -10.21
C THR A 54 4.13 -7.58 -9.37
N GLY A 55 3.24 -6.76 -8.81
CA GLY A 55 2.12 -7.21 -7.98
C GLY A 55 2.49 -7.52 -6.54
N LYS A 56 3.67 -7.10 -6.06
CA LYS A 56 4.01 -7.23 -4.64
C LYS A 56 3.35 -6.11 -3.83
N ILE A 57 2.85 -6.50 -2.66
CA ILE A 57 2.29 -5.57 -1.68
C ILE A 57 3.43 -4.92 -0.90
N MET A 58 3.49 -3.59 -0.90
CA MET A 58 4.53 -2.82 -0.23
C MET A 58 3.91 -1.70 0.62
N PHE A 59 4.55 -1.40 1.75
CA PHE A 59 4.17 -0.27 2.60
C PHE A 59 5.08 0.93 2.35
N CYS A 60 4.47 2.12 2.34
CA CYS A 60 5.20 3.36 2.30
C CYS A 60 5.92 3.59 3.64
N THR A 61 6.95 4.43 3.65
CA THR A 61 7.66 4.81 4.87
C THR A 61 6.74 5.51 5.88
N CYS A 62 5.62 6.10 5.43
CA CYS A 62 4.58 6.64 6.30
C CYS A 62 3.67 5.57 6.94
N GLY A 63 3.82 4.30 6.56
CA GLY A 63 3.06 3.17 7.12
C GLY A 63 1.82 2.77 6.32
N ARG A 64 1.42 3.54 5.29
CA ARG A 64 0.26 3.23 4.44
C ARG A 64 0.57 2.15 3.40
N LEU A 65 -0.42 1.32 3.08
CA LEU A 65 -0.29 0.29 2.07
C LEU A 65 -0.37 0.93 0.69
N MET A 66 0.65 0.71 -0.14
CA MET A 66 0.75 1.29 -1.46
C MET A 66 0.03 0.42 -2.48
N TYR A 67 -0.71 1.05 -3.39
CA TYR A 67 -1.27 0.39 -4.57
C TYR A 67 -1.02 1.25 -5.81
N LEU A 68 -0.96 0.59 -6.97
CA LEU A 68 -0.97 1.25 -8.26
C LEU A 68 -2.43 1.32 -8.73
N PRO A 69 -2.99 2.52 -8.97
CA PRO A 69 -4.30 2.63 -9.60
C PRO A 69 -4.24 2.04 -11.03
N ASP A 70 -5.34 1.46 -11.51
CA ASP A 70 -5.47 0.75 -12.80
C ASP A 70 -5.34 1.66 -14.06
N GLY A 71 -4.68 2.82 -13.93
CA GLY A 71 -4.63 3.88 -14.94
C GLY A 71 -3.26 4.13 -15.58
N GLU A 72 -2.24 3.30 -15.31
CA GLU A 72 -0.90 3.36 -15.94
C GLU A 72 -0.36 1.98 -16.31
#